data_AF-A0A8T0CLL6-F1
#
_entry.id   AF-A0A8T0CLL6-F1
#
_cell.length_a   1.000
_cell.length_b   1.000
_cell.length_c   1.000
_cell.angle_alpha   90.00
_cell.angle_beta   90.00
_cell.angle_gamma   90.00
#
_symmetry.space_group_name_H-M   'P 1'
#
loop_
_entity.id
_entity.type
_entity.pdbx_description
1 polymer ?
#
loop_
_entity_poly.entity_id
_entity_poly.type
_entity_poly.pdbx_seq_one_letter_code
_entity_poly.pdbx_strand_id
1 'polypeptide(L)'
;IHIFVAKIFISFSFISKNSYGSQLGCTFFSLQPVRDTREKQVQLWKELILDYCKTQKIFVIGLEEEFPLFSNPAIERSLTHEAREAFLAALVSEGRAEWLDKGHRKCLILWHRIQDWADIILNFVKDYGLENSVTTVEEIRSGPESRGTDLQGVDRIILMRALKLLEHKGKLAIFKGTSADDEGIKFSS
;
A
#
# COMPACT_ATOMS: atom_id res chain seq x y z
N ILE A 1 7.62 -13.87 4.05
CA ILE A 1 6.44 -14.67 4.46
C ILE A 1 6.56 -15.17 5.92
N HIS A 2 7.65 -15.84 6.32
CA HIS A 2 7.81 -16.36 7.69
C HIS A 2 7.79 -15.30 8.82
N ILE A 3 8.31 -14.09 8.60
CA ILE A 3 8.30 -13.01 9.60
C ILE A 3 6.94 -12.30 9.70
N PHE A 4 6.19 -12.24 8.60
CA PHE A 4 4.85 -11.63 8.53
C PHE A 4 3.81 -12.54 9.17
N VAL A 5 3.89 -13.85 8.88
CA VAL A 5 3.21 -14.87 9.68
C VAL A 5 3.70 -14.76 11.11
N ALA A 6 4.98 -14.67 11.44
CA ALA A 6 5.38 -14.55 12.86
C ALA A 6 4.85 -13.29 13.57
N LYS A 7 4.79 -12.10 12.98
CA LYS A 7 4.24 -10.89 13.66
C LYS A 7 2.72 -10.93 13.80
N ILE A 8 2.02 -11.36 12.76
CA ILE A 8 0.57 -11.59 12.79
C ILE A 8 0.27 -12.76 13.73
N PHE A 9 0.95 -13.89 13.62
CA PHE A 9 0.77 -15.08 14.45
C PHE A 9 1.30 -14.88 15.87
N ILE A 10 2.24 -13.98 16.16
CA ILE A 10 2.61 -13.62 17.54
C ILE A 10 1.56 -12.68 18.13
N SER A 11 1.10 -11.66 17.39
CA SER A 11 0.01 -10.81 17.86
C SER A 11 -1.31 -11.60 18.03
N PHE A 12 -1.66 -12.44 17.05
CA PHE A 12 -2.89 -13.23 17.03
C PHE A 12 -2.81 -14.54 17.82
N SER A 13 -1.68 -15.25 17.91
CA SER A 13 -1.59 -16.47 18.77
C SER A 13 -1.43 -16.14 20.25
N PHE A 14 -0.80 -15.01 20.59
CA PHE A 14 -0.82 -14.53 21.97
C PHE A 14 -2.25 -14.15 22.39
N ILE A 15 -3.07 -13.71 21.43
CA ILE A 15 -4.51 -13.44 21.54
C ILE A 15 -5.38 -14.72 21.47
N SER A 16 -4.96 -15.81 20.84
CA SER A 16 -5.84 -16.98 20.66
C SER A 16 -5.66 -18.08 21.72
N LYS A 17 -4.52 -18.15 22.42
CA LYS A 17 -4.18 -19.35 23.23
C LYS A 17 -4.39 -19.25 24.75
N ASN A 18 -4.79 -18.09 25.28
CA ASN A 18 -5.12 -17.92 26.70
C ASN A 18 -6.52 -17.32 26.85
N SER A 19 -7.22 -17.59 27.95
CA SER A 19 -8.52 -16.98 28.27
C SER A 19 -8.49 -15.44 28.32
N TYR A 20 -7.29 -14.85 28.46
CA TYR A 20 -7.01 -13.41 28.35
C TYR A 20 -6.87 -12.91 26.91
N GLY A 21 -6.59 -13.83 25.99
CA GLY A 21 -6.37 -13.54 24.59
C GLY A 21 -7.66 -13.18 23.86
N SER A 22 -8.78 -13.86 24.13
CA SER A 22 -10.09 -13.49 23.56
C SER A 22 -10.48 -12.04 23.90
N GLN A 23 -10.10 -11.56 25.08
CA GLN A 23 -10.29 -10.19 25.53
C GLN A 23 -9.34 -9.21 24.81
N LEU A 24 -8.07 -9.58 24.61
CA LEU A 24 -7.08 -8.80 23.83
C LEU A 24 -7.41 -8.73 22.32
N GLY A 25 -7.98 -9.79 21.75
CA GLY A 25 -8.48 -9.80 20.37
C GLY A 25 -9.71 -8.92 20.20
N CYS A 26 -10.61 -8.94 21.19
CA CYS A 26 -11.77 -8.07 21.22
C CYS A 26 -11.39 -6.58 21.30
N THR A 27 -10.35 -6.23 22.07
CA THR A 27 -9.88 -4.83 22.16
C THR A 27 -9.15 -4.38 20.91
N PHE A 28 -8.43 -5.25 20.20
CA PHE A 28 -7.73 -4.84 18.97
C PHE A 28 -8.69 -4.46 17.83
N PHE A 29 -9.83 -5.16 17.71
CA PHE A 29 -10.86 -4.92 16.67
C PHE A 29 -11.92 -3.89 17.06
N SER A 30 -11.85 -3.33 18.27
CA SER A 30 -12.77 -2.28 18.75
C SER A 30 -11.99 -1.02 19.04
N LEU A 31 -12.45 0.14 18.57
CA LEU A 31 -11.75 1.40 18.79
C LEU A 31 -11.62 1.70 20.29
N GLN A 32 -10.38 1.87 20.77
CA GLN A 32 -10.14 2.01 22.21
C GLN A 32 -10.62 3.39 22.73
N PRO A 33 -11.35 3.44 23.86
CA PRO A 33 -11.88 4.69 24.40
C PRO A 33 -10.80 5.55 25.07
N VAL A 34 -9.78 4.91 25.63
CA VAL A 34 -8.66 5.57 26.31
C VAL A 34 -7.67 6.08 25.26
N ARG A 35 -7.36 7.38 25.31
CA ARG A 35 -6.51 8.07 24.32
C ARG A 35 -5.16 7.38 24.10
N ASP A 36 -4.37 7.17 25.16
CA ASP A 36 -3.02 6.60 25.05
C ASP A 36 -3.05 5.18 24.46
N THR A 37 -4.07 4.39 24.83
CA THR A 37 -4.27 3.04 24.29
C THR A 37 -4.69 3.10 22.82
N ARG A 38 -5.55 4.04 22.47
CA ARG A 38 -6.01 4.27 21.09
C ARG A 38 -4.86 4.69 20.19
N GLU A 39 -3.97 5.57 20.65
CA GLU A 39 -2.79 5.99 19.89
C GLU A 39 -1.89 4.79 19.55
N LYS A 40 -1.65 3.89 20.52
CA LYS A 40 -0.90 2.64 20.29
C LYS A 40 -1.64 1.69 19.34
N GLN A 41 -2.94 1.53 19.51
CA GLN A 41 -3.77 0.72 18.61
C GLN A 41 -3.70 1.22 17.17
N VAL A 42 -3.86 2.53 16.97
CA VAL A 42 -3.78 3.18 15.64
C VAL A 42 -2.39 2.94 15.03
N GLN A 43 -1.32 3.08 15.80
CA GLN A 43 0.04 2.80 15.31
C GLN A 43 0.19 1.36 14.80
N LEU A 44 -0.27 0.37 15.56
CA LEU A 44 -0.23 -1.03 15.17
C LEU A 44 -1.06 -1.32 13.90
N TRP A 45 -2.25 -0.72 13.79
CA TRP A 45 -3.09 -0.87 12.61
C TRP A 45 -2.47 -0.25 11.36
N LYS A 46 -1.83 0.93 11.47
CA LYS A 46 -1.13 1.54 10.34
C LYS A 46 -0.02 0.64 9.81
N GLU A 47 0.83 0.11 10.70
CA GLU A 47 1.91 -0.82 10.32
C GLU A 47 1.35 -2.09 9.67
N LEU A 48 0.31 -2.67 10.27
CA LEU A 48 -0.34 -3.88 9.77
C LEU A 48 -0.97 -3.67 8.39
N ILE A 49 -1.66 -2.55 8.17
CA ILE A 49 -2.26 -2.20 6.87
C ILE A 49 -1.17 -2.05 5.81
N LEU A 50 -0.12 -1.27 6.09
CA LEU A 50 0.95 -1.03 5.13
C LEU A 50 1.68 -2.32 4.76
N ASP A 51 2.02 -3.16 5.74
CA ASP A 51 2.74 -4.41 5.51
C ASP A 51 1.85 -5.44 4.77
N TYR A 52 0.56 -5.52 5.10
CA TYR A 52 -0.38 -6.41 4.41
C TYR A 52 -0.57 -5.99 2.96
N CYS A 53 -0.85 -4.71 2.71
CA CYS A 53 -1.00 -4.14 1.38
C CYS A 53 0.26 -4.34 0.53
N LYS A 54 1.46 -4.11 1.10
CA LYS A 54 2.72 -4.39 0.42
C LYS A 54 2.85 -5.86 0.04
N THR A 55 2.60 -6.77 0.98
CA THR A 55 2.77 -8.22 0.78
C THR A 55 1.80 -8.76 -0.26
N GLN A 56 0.56 -8.29 -0.25
CA GLN A 56 -0.49 -8.72 -1.18
C GLN A 56 -0.55 -7.88 -2.47
N LYS A 57 0.31 -6.87 -2.61
CA LYS A 57 0.31 -5.89 -3.70
C LYS A 57 -1.06 -5.18 -3.89
N ILE A 58 -1.72 -4.82 -2.80
CA ILE A 58 -3.06 -4.20 -2.79
C ILE A 58 -2.95 -2.70 -2.58
N PHE A 59 -3.11 -1.91 -3.64
CA PHE A 59 -2.94 -0.45 -3.62
C PHE A 59 -4.16 0.35 -3.19
N VAL A 60 -5.35 -0.21 -3.30
CA VAL A 60 -6.59 0.51 -3.01
C VAL A 60 -7.43 -0.29 -2.03
N ILE A 61 -7.90 0.36 -0.98
CA ILE A 61 -8.87 -0.18 -0.04
C ILE A 61 -10.19 0.57 -0.21
N GLY A 62 -11.28 -0.15 -0.46
CA GLY A 62 -12.64 0.38 -0.36
C GLY A 62 -13.10 0.40 1.09
N LEU A 63 -13.59 1.54 1.58
CA LEU A 63 -14.01 1.70 2.98
C LEU A 63 -15.22 0.80 3.33
N GLU A 64 -16.17 0.71 2.41
CA GLU A 64 -17.39 -0.10 2.52
C GLU A 64 -17.21 -1.54 2.03
N GLU A 65 -16.10 -1.83 1.35
CA GLU A 65 -15.83 -3.15 0.77
C GLU A 65 -15.34 -4.14 1.84
N GLU A 66 -15.56 -5.44 1.60
CA GLU A 66 -14.95 -6.47 2.43
C GLU A 66 -13.44 -6.48 2.20
N PHE A 67 -12.68 -6.40 3.29
CA PHE A 67 -11.23 -6.43 3.25
C PHE A 67 -10.72 -7.49 4.24
N PRO A 68 -9.98 -8.52 3.79
CA PRO A 68 -9.63 -9.66 4.65
C PRO A 68 -8.87 -9.27 5.92
N LEU A 69 -8.09 -8.19 5.90
CA LEU A 69 -7.36 -7.72 7.07
C LEU A 69 -8.27 -7.17 8.17
N PHE A 70 -9.47 -6.70 7.81
CA PHE A 70 -10.41 -6.08 8.74
C PHE A 70 -11.39 -7.08 9.37
N SER A 71 -11.27 -8.36 9.06
CA SER A 71 -12.09 -9.44 9.62
C SER A 71 -11.21 -10.60 10.06
N ASN A 72 -11.43 -11.10 11.27
CA ASN A 72 -10.88 -12.36 11.74
C ASN A 72 -12.02 -13.32 12.12
N PRO A 73 -12.36 -14.26 11.24
CA PRO A 73 -13.39 -15.28 11.50
C PRO A 73 -13.07 -16.18 12.69
N ALA A 74 -11.79 -16.44 13.00
CA ALA A 74 -11.41 -17.34 14.10
C ALA A 74 -11.75 -16.80 15.49
N ILE A 75 -11.98 -15.48 15.61
CA ILE A 75 -12.45 -14.84 16.84
C ILE A 75 -13.81 -14.14 16.64
N GLU A 76 -14.43 -14.32 15.48
CA GLU A 76 -15.72 -13.72 15.10
C GLU A 76 -15.73 -12.19 15.27
N ARG A 77 -14.65 -11.51 14.85
CA ARG A 77 -14.52 -10.05 14.94
C ARG A 77 -14.19 -9.41 13.62
N SER A 78 -14.80 -8.24 13.41
CA SER A 78 -14.53 -7.36 12.28
C SER A 78 -14.45 -5.92 12.76
N LEU A 79 -13.63 -5.11 12.10
CA LEU A 79 -13.62 -3.67 12.32
C LEU A 79 -14.95 -3.06 11.88
N THR A 80 -15.49 -2.20 12.72
CA THR A 80 -16.62 -1.33 12.38
C THR A 80 -16.22 -0.33 11.30
N HIS A 81 -17.21 0.23 10.58
CA HIS A 81 -16.97 1.30 9.60
C HIS A 81 -16.18 2.47 10.21
N GLU A 82 -16.60 2.92 11.40
CA GLU A 82 -15.92 3.99 12.13
C GLU A 82 -14.44 3.68 12.43
N ALA A 83 -14.13 2.45 12.86
CA ALA A 83 -12.75 2.06 13.12
C ALA A 83 -11.92 2.01 11.83
N ARG A 84 -12.47 1.47 10.74
CA ARG A 84 -11.82 1.44 9.42
C ARG A 84 -11.50 2.85 8.95
N GLU A 85 -12.49 3.74 9.00
CA GLU A 85 -12.33 5.15 8.61
C GLU A 85 -11.27 5.84 9.46
N ALA A 86 -11.29 5.64 10.78
CA ALA A 86 -10.31 6.24 11.69
C ALA A 86 -8.88 5.78 11.39
N PHE A 87 -8.65 4.50 11.11
CA PHE A 87 -7.31 3.99 10.79
C PHE A 87 -6.81 4.44 9.42
N LEU A 88 -7.69 4.47 8.41
CA LEU A 88 -7.35 4.99 7.08
C LEU A 88 -7.09 6.49 7.12
N ALA A 89 -7.91 7.27 7.85
CA ALA A 89 -7.69 8.70 8.04
C ALA A 89 -6.37 8.98 8.77
N ALA A 90 -5.97 8.13 9.72
CA ALA A 90 -4.66 8.24 10.37
C ALA A 90 -3.50 8.04 9.36
N LEU A 91 -3.59 7.05 8.46
CA LEU A 91 -2.62 6.89 7.37
C LEU A 91 -2.58 8.12 6.46
N VAL A 92 -3.74 8.67 6.12
CA VAL A 92 -3.84 9.89 5.28
C VAL A 92 -3.16 11.07 5.95
N SER A 93 -3.39 11.27 7.25
CA SER A 93 -2.77 12.37 8.01
C SER A 93 -1.24 12.32 8.04
N GLU A 94 -0.65 11.14 7.86
CA GLU A 94 0.81 10.93 7.81
C GLU A 94 1.38 10.88 6.39
N GLY A 95 0.55 11.12 5.36
CA GLY A 95 0.95 11.02 3.96
C GLY A 95 1.29 9.58 3.55
N ARG A 96 0.71 8.57 4.22
CA ARG A 96 0.86 7.14 3.93
C ARG A 96 -0.35 6.55 3.20
N ALA A 97 -1.38 7.36 2.99
CA ALA A 97 -2.51 7.04 2.14
C ALA A 97 -3.17 8.33 1.61
N GLU A 98 -4.06 8.22 0.64
CA GLU A 98 -4.85 9.32 0.10
C GLU A 98 -6.27 8.87 -0.26
N TRP A 99 -7.28 9.67 0.08
CA TRP A 99 -8.63 9.44 -0.40
C TRP A 99 -8.73 9.78 -1.89
N LEU A 100 -9.25 8.85 -2.68
CA LEU A 100 -9.40 8.99 -4.14
C LEU A 100 -10.66 9.75 -4.55
N ASP A 101 -11.60 9.94 -3.62
CA ASP A 101 -12.85 10.65 -3.85
C ASP A 101 -13.27 11.49 -2.64
N LYS A 102 -14.06 12.54 -2.90
CA LYS A 102 -14.56 13.46 -1.86
C LYS A 102 -15.44 12.77 -0.80
N GLY A 103 -16.00 11.61 -1.14
CA GLY A 103 -16.82 10.80 -0.23
C GLY A 103 -16.01 9.82 0.61
N HIS A 104 -14.67 9.82 0.52
CA HIS A 104 -13.79 8.91 1.26
C HIS A 104 -14.13 7.42 1.08
N ARG A 105 -14.63 7.03 -0.10
CA ARG A 105 -15.05 5.63 -0.36
C ARG A 105 -13.87 4.74 -0.73
N LYS A 106 -12.86 5.28 -1.39
CA LYS A 106 -11.64 4.56 -1.78
C LYS A 106 -10.38 5.26 -1.29
N CYS A 107 -9.48 4.49 -0.70
CA CYS A 107 -8.21 4.98 -0.16
C CYS A 107 -7.04 4.33 -0.91
N LEU A 108 -6.21 5.15 -1.55
CA LEU A 108 -4.95 4.73 -2.15
C LEU A 108 -3.88 4.61 -1.06
N ILE A 109 -3.28 3.43 -0.91
CA ILE A 109 -2.29 3.13 0.12
C ILE A 109 -0.88 3.30 -0.44
N LEU A 110 -0.03 4.03 0.29
CA LEU A 110 1.34 4.35 -0.10
C LEU A 110 2.34 3.61 0.81
N TRP A 111 2.49 2.29 0.65
CA TRP A 111 3.50 1.53 1.43
C TRP A 111 4.94 1.92 1.09
N HIS A 112 5.17 2.41 -0.13
CA HIS A 112 6.31 3.24 -0.47
C HIS A 112 5.80 4.65 -0.80
N ARG A 113 6.55 5.68 -0.40
CA ARG A 113 6.23 7.06 -0.81
C ARG A 113 6.49 7.22 -2.30
N ILE A 114 5.92 8.24 -2.92
CA ILE A 114 6.13 8.53 -4.35
C ILE A 114 7.62 8.74 -4.67
N GLN A 115 8.37 9.35 -3.75
CA GLN A 115 9.82 9.53 -3.86
C GLN A 115 10.56 8.19 -3.84
N ASP A 116 10.19 7.29 -2.93
CA ASP A 116 10.79 5.95 -2.85
C ASP A 116 10.48 5.15 -4.13
N TRP A 117 9.25 5.27 -4.66
CA TRP A 117 8.88 4.66 -5.94
C TRP A 117 9.71 5.22 -7.11
N ALA A 118 9.98 6.53 -7.12
CA ALA A 118 10.83 7.13 -8.13
C ALA A 118 12.25 6.53 -8.10
N ASP A 119 12.80 6.33 -6.91
CA ASP A 119 14.12 5.69 -6.76
C ASP A 119 14.09 4.20 -7.14
N ILE A 120 13.02 3.47 -6.80
CA ILE A 120 12.79 2.08 -7.24
C ILE A 120 12.77 1.98 -8.77
N ILE A 121 12.07 2.91 -9.45
CA ILE A 121 12.00 2.94 -10.91
C ILE A 121 13.38 3.19 -11.53
N LEU A 122 14.16 4.14 -10.99
CA LEU A 122 15.51 4.40 -11.50
C LEU A 122 16.43 3.18 -11.35
N ASN A 123 16.37 2.50 -10.19
CA ASN A 123 17.15 1.28 -9.98
C ASN A 123 16.70 0.16 -10.94
N PHE A 124 15.40 -0.03 -11.13
CA PHE A 124 14.85 -0.98 -12.09
C PHE A 124 15.40 -0.73 -13.51
N VAL A 125 15.28 0.49 -14.02
CA VAL A 125 15.73 0.83 -15.37
C VAL A 125 17.22 0.56 -15.54
N LYS A 126 18.03 0.85 -14.52
CA LYS A 126 19.46 0.58 -14.53
C LYS A 126 19.77 -0.92 -14.51
N ASP A 127 19.14 -1.67 -13.61
CA ASP A 127 19.39 -3.10 -13.40
C ASP A 127 19.01 -3.94 -14.63
N TYR A 128 18.00 -3.50 -15.39
CA TYR A 128 17.53 -4.17 -16.61
C TYR A 128 18.02 -3.51 -17.92
N GLY A 129 18.89 -2.50 -17.85
CA GLY A 129 19.50 -1.87 -19.04
C GLY A 129 18.53 -1.09 -19.93
N LEU A 130 17.47 -0.53 -19.35
CA LEU A 130 16.40 0.19 -20.05
C LEU A 130 16.67 1.71 -20.21
N GLU A 131 17.84 2.20 -19.78
CA GLU A 131 18.16 3.64 -19.74
C GLU A 131 18.12 4.30 -21.13
N ASN A 132 18.45 3.55 -22.19
CA ASN A 132 18.54 4.05 -23.56
C ASN A 132 17.37 3.60 -24.46
N SER A 133 16.42 2.82 -23.93
CA SER A 133 15.23 2.39 -24.67
C SER A 133 14.03 3.28 -24.34
N VAL A 134 13.08 3.33 -25.27
CA VAL A 134 11.73 3.81 -24.96
C VAL A 134 10.97 2.63 -24.39
N THR A 135 10.37 2.80 -23.22
CA THR A 135 9.48 1.82 -22.59
C THR A 135 8.10 2.43 -22.35
N THR A 136 7.08 1.63 -22.10
CA THR A 136 5.73 2.13 -21.76
C THR A 136 5.41 1.96 -20.29
N VAL A 137 4.37 2.65 -19.83
CA VAL A 137 3.81 2.47 -18.47
C VAL A 137 3.44 1.00 -18.23
N GLU A 138 2.84 0.34 -19.22
CA GLU A 138 2.39 -1.06 -19.08
C GLU A 138 3.55 -2.07 -19.10
N GLU A 139 4.64 -1.80 -19.82
CA GLU A 139 5.85 -2.62 -19.76
C GLU A 139 6.49 -2.58 -18.36
N ILE A 140 6.55 -1.40 -17.72
CA ILE A 140 7.06 -1.28 -16.34
C ILE A 140 6.16 -2.03 -15.35
N ARG A 141 4.84 -2.02 -15.55
CA ARG A 141 3.85 -2.64 -14.63
C ARG A 141 3.71 -4.15 -14.81
N SER A 142 3.76 -4.61 -16.06
CA SER A 142 3.26 -5.93 -16.45
C SER A 142 4.21 -6.68 -17.39
N GLY A 143 5.29 -6.03 -17.84
CA GLY A 143 6.33 -6.62 -18.68
C GLY A 143 7.14 -7.70 -17.97
N PRO A 144 7.92 -8.49 -18.72
CA PRO A 144 8.70 -9.60 -18.18
C PRO A 144 9.72 -9.16 -17.13
N GLU A 145 10.36 -8.01 -17.30
CA GLU A 145 11.38 -7.45 -16.39
C GLU A 145 10.78 -7.11 -15.03
N SER A 146 9.52 -6.64 -15.00
CA SER A 146 8.83 -6.25 -13.76
C SER A 146 8.58 -7.45 -12.83
N ARG A 147 8.52 -8.67 -13.36
CA ARG A 147 8.10 -9.87 -12.61
C ARG A 147 8.99 -10.14 -11.41
N GLY A 148 8.37 -10.37 -10.25
CA GLY A 148 9.10 -10.61 -9.00
C GLY A 148 9.65 -9.34 -8.34
N THR A 149 9.53 -8.17 -8.98
CA THR A 149 9.89 -6.88 -8.38
C THR A 149 8.68 -6.24 -7.68
N ASP A 150 8.94 -5.16 -6.96
CA ASP A 150 7.89 -4.31 -6.38
C ASP A 150 7.05 -3.60 -7.47
N LEU A 151 7.59 -3.40 -8.68
CA LEU A 151 6.89 -2.73 -9.79
C LEU A 151 5.85 -3.62 -10.48
N GLN A 152 5.98 -4.95 -10.41
CA GLN A 152 4.97 -5.82 -10.99
C GLN A 152 3.61 -5.58 -10.34
N GLY A 153 2.64 -5.17 -11.17
CA GLY A 153 1.27 -4.88 -10.77
C GLY A 153 1.11 -3.56 -10.02
N VAL A 154 2.12 -2.67 -10.04
CA VAL A 154 2.01 -1.37 -9.36
C VAL A 154 0.79 -0.59 -9.86
N ASP A 155 0.11 0.10 -8.95
CA ASP A 155 -1.03 0.94 -9.31
C ASP A 155 -0.60 2.07 -10.27
N ARG A 156 -1.40 2.29 -11.31
CA ARG A 156 -1.10 3.26 -12.38
C ARG A 156 -1.00 4.69 -11.84
N ILE A 157 -1.81 5.06 -10.84
CA ILE A 157 -1.78 6.41 -10.23
C ILE A 157 -0.43 6.63 -9.56
N ILE A 158 0.04 5.66 -8.77
CA ILE A 158 1.33 5.73 -8.08
C ILE A 158 2.47 5.81 -9.09
N LEU A 159 2.49 4.91 -10.07
CA LEU A 159 3.54 4.87 -11.07
C LEU A 159 3.62 6.20 -11.84
N MET A 160 2.48 6.70 -12.32
CA MET A 160 2.45 7.97 -13.05
C MET A 160 2.89 9.17 -12.20
N ARG A 161 2.57 9.18 -10.90
CA ARG A 161 3.05 10.23 -9.99
C ARG A 161 4.57 10.16 -9.80
N ALA A 162 5.13 8.96 -9.66
CA ALA A 162 6.58 8.77 -9.55
C ALA A 162 7.31 9.13 -10.85
N LEU A 163 6.78 8.74 -12.02
CA LEU A 163 7.32 9.10 -13.33
C LEU A 163 7.29 10.62 -13.56
N LYS A 164 6.18 11.29 -13.25
CA LYS A 164 6.09 12.76 -13.33
C LYS A 164 7.07 13.47 -12.39
N LEU A 165 7.31 12.91 -11.21
CA LEU A 165 8.35 13.42 -10.30
C LEU A 165 9.74 13.31 -10.93
N LEU A 166 10.05 12.20 -11.58
CA LEU A 166 11.33 12.00 -12.30
C LEU A 166 11.45 12.92 -13.53
N GLU A 167 10.35 13.12 -14.27
CA GLU A 167 10.29 14.06 -15.39
C GLU A 167 10.60 15.48 -14.94
N HIS A 168 9.97 15.94 -13.85
CA HIS A 168 10.25 17.26 -13.27
C HIS A 168 11.71 17.40 -12.78
N LYS A 169 12.35 16.28 -12.40
CA LYS A 169 13.78 16.25 -12.04
C LYS A 169 14.71 16.14 -13.26
N GLY A 170 14.17 16.12 -14.49
CA GLY A 170 14.95 15.97 -15.72
C GLY A 170 15.58 14.59 -15.90
N LYS A 171 15.03 13.56 -15.26
CA LYS A 171 15.57 12.18 -15.32
C LYS A 171 14.94 11.33 -16.41
N LEU A 172 13.78 11.73 -16.93
CA LEU A 172 13.10 11.07 -18.03
C LEU A 172 12.24 12.09 -18.79
N ALA A 173 11.74 11.69 -19.95
CA ALA A 173 10.70 12.39 -20.68
C ALA A 173 9.53 11.44 -20.96
N ILE A 174 8.29 11.93 -20.79
CA ILE A 174 7.07 11.20 -21.11
C ILE A 174 6.50 11.73 -22.44
N PHE A 175 6.31 10.85 -23.40
CA PHE A 175 5.69 11.12 -24.69
C PHE A 175 4.24 10.66 -24.66
N LYS A 176 3.31 11.57 -24.97
CA LYS A 176 1.91 11.20 -25.13
C LYS A 176 1.73 10.44 -26.44
N GLY A 177 1.31 9.18 -26.34
CA GLY A 177 0.82 8.43 -27.50
C GLY A 177 -0.60 8.86 -27.88
N THR A 178 -1.21 8.07 -28.78
CA THR A 178 -2.59 8.26 -29.24
C THR A 178 -3.64 7.97 -28.17
N SER A 179 -3.29 7.18 -27.15
CA SER A 179 -4.12 6.88 -25.98
C SER A 179 -3.32 7.00 -24.67
N ALA A 180 -3.99 6.99 -23.53
CA ALA A 180 -3.31 7.01 -22.22
C ALA A 180 -2.47 5.75 -21.97
N ASP A 181 -2.77 4.64 -22.66
CA ASP A 181 -2.04 3.38 -22.52
C ASP A 181 -0.78 3.35 -23.42
N ASP A 182 -0.64 4.33 -24.32
CA ASP A 182 0.47 4.49 -25.25
C ASP A 182 1.50 5.54 -24.78
N GLU A 183 1.51 5.90 -23.49
CA GLU A 183 2.50 6.84 -22.94
C GLU A 183 3.90 6.20 -22.97
N GLY A 184 4.74 6.69 -23.90
CA GLY A 184 6.14 6.29 -24.03
C GLY A 184 7.02 7.03 -23.02
N ILE A 185 7.99 6.35 -22.44
CA ILE A 185 8.89 6.84 -21.41
C ILE A 185 10.31 6.62 -21.91
N LYS A 186 11.11 7.68 -21.94
CA LYS A 186 12.55 7.58 -22.21
C LYS A 186 13.32 8.13 -21.03
N PHE A 187 14.13 7.28 -20.41
CA PHE A 187 15.02 7.69 -19.34
C PHE A 187 16.22 8.43 -19.92
N SER A 188 16.75 9.39 -19.15
CA SER A 188 17.97 10.10 -19.49
C SER A 188 19.17 9.32 -18.95
N SER A 189 20.25 9.27 -19.73
CA SER A 189 21.54 8.70 -19.31
C SER A 189 22.21 9.53 -18.21
#